data_AF-A0A7R9BAJ4-F1
#
_entry.id   AF-A0A7R9BAJ4-F1
#
_cell.length_a   1.000
_cell.length_b   1.000
_cell.length_c   1.000
_cell.angle_alpha   90.00
_cell.angle_beta   90.00
_cell.angle_gamma   90.00
#
_symmetry.space_group_name_H-M   'P 1'
#
loop_
_entity.id
_entity.type
_entity.pdbx_description
1 polymer ?
#
loop_
_entity_poly.entity_id
_entity_poly.type
_entity_poly.pdbx_seq_one_letter_code
_entity_poly.pdbx_strand_id
1 'polypeptide(L)'
;MEFVPLVMTTITLQPSVAHRENPLFCKEVFVDFMGAQIKTLSFLAYLNRIYKEAVAKHAPLLVKGMLGMFTLCPQEVAHLRKELLIAARHILATDLRTVLQERRPRQANDGPDGLDSMIIALLGYVMVQKFLLRRLVVVERLCVVNPGGALYIVPI
;
A
#
# COMPACT_ATOMS: atom_id res chain seq x y z
N MET A 1 -7.57 24.46 1.59
CA MET A 1 -6.43 23.62 1.13
C MET A 1 -6.98 22.36 0.49
N GLU A 2 -7.13 22.34 -0.84
CA GLU A 2 -7.79 21.27 -1.62
C GLU A 2 -6.91 20.03 -1.92
N PHE A 3 -5.64 20.06 -1.50
CA PHE A 3 -4.67 19.04 -1.96
C PHE A 3 -4.91 17.65 -1.35
N VAL A 4 -5.30 17.56 -0.08
CA VAL A 4 -5.54 16.27 0.60
C VAL A 4 -6.72 15.52 -0.03
N PRO A 5 -7.91 16.13 -0.23
CA PRO A 5 -9.02 15.48 -0.93
C PRO A 5 -8.65 14.99 -2.34
N LEU A 6 -7.90 15.78 -3.11
CA LEU A 6 -7.48 15.41 -4.46
C LEU A 6 -6.62 14.14 -4.45
N VAL A 7 -5.64 14.08 -3.55
CA VAL A 7 -4.80 12.88 -3.39
C VAL A 7 -5.64 11.68 -2.94
N MET A 8 -6.59 11.87 -2.03
CA MET A 8 -7.50 10.80 -1.57
C MET A 8 -8.34 10.23 -2.72
N THR A 9 -8.81 11.08 -3.64
CA THR A 9 -9.48 10.64 -4.86
C THR A 9 -8.50 9.85 -5.73
N THR A 10 -7.29 10.36 -5.98
CA THR A 10 -6.30 9.68 -6.84
C THR A 10 -5.93 8.29 -6.35
N ILE A 11 -5.71 8.09 -5.05
CA ILE A 11 -5.32 6.78 -4.48
C ILE A 11 -6.49 5.77 -4.41
N THR A 12 -7.74 6.24 -4.54
CA THR A 12 -8.93 5.38 -4.55
C THR A 12 -9.40 5.03 -5.95
N LEU A 13 -8.83 5.66 -6.99
CA LEU A 13 -9.09 5.29 -8.38
C LEU A 13 -8.63 3.85 -8.62
N GLN A 14 -9.55 3.03 -9.11
CA GLN A 14 -9.29 1.65 -9.48
C GLN A 14 -10.02 1.37 -10.80
N PRO A 15 -9.38 0.69 -11.76
CA PRO A 15 -10.08 0.25 -12.96
C PRO A 15 -11.16 -0.76 -12.55
N SER A 16 -12.36 -0.64 -13.13
CA SER A 16 -13.44 -1.58 -12.88
C SER A 16 -13.05 -3.01 -13.30
N VAL A 17 -13.68 -4.01 -12.68
CA VAL A 17 -13.42 -5.43 -12.97
C VAL A 17 -13.59 -5.71 -14.47
N ALA A 18 -14.67 -5.22 -15.07
CA ALA A 18 -14.94 -5.33 -16.50
C ALA A 18 -13.85 -4.73 -17.40
N HIS A 19 -13.21 -3.63 -16.97
CA HIS A 19 -12.11 -3.02 -17.74
C HIS A 19 -10.83 -3.87 -17.68
N ARG A 20 -10.60 -4.57 -16.56
CA ARG A 20 -9.43 -5.46 -16.40
C ARG A 20 -9.59 -6.79 -17.12
N GLU A 21 -10.83 -7.24 -17.29
CA GLU A 21 -11.16 -8.45 -18.05
C GLU A 21 -11.23 -8.22 -19.56
N ASN A 22 -11.17 -6.95 -20.00
CA ASN A 22 -11.16 -6.61 -21.41
C ASN A 22 -9.87 -7.17 -22.07
N PRO A 23 -9.95 -7.92 -23.17
CA PRO A 23 -8.78 -8.43 -23.88
C PRO A 23 -7.84 -7.33 -24.40
N LEU A 24 -8.31 -6.08 -24.52
CA LEU A 24 -7.50 -4.90 -24.86
C LEU A 24 -6.80 -4.27 -23.65
N PHE A 25 -6.92 -4.85 -22.46
CA PHE A 25 -6.32 -4.30 -21.24
C PHE A 25 -4.79 -4.37 -21.30
N CYS A 26 -4.16 -3.20 -21.41
CA CYS A 26 -2.71 -3.09 -21.37
C CYS A 26 -2.21 -3.13 -19.92
N LYS A 27 -1.60 -4.26 -19.55
CA LYS A 27 -1.02 -4.46 -18.22
C LYS A 27 0.10 -3.47 -17.91
N GLU A 28 0.90 -3.08 -18.89
CA GLU A 28 2.00 -2.13 -18.72
C GLU A 28 1.48 -0.74 -18.31
N VAL A 29 0.48 -0.23 -19.02
CA VAL A 29 -0.17 1.06 -18.67
C VAL A 29 -0.79 1.01 -17.27
N PHE A 30 -1.36 -0.13 -16.88
CA PHE A 30 -1.88 -0.29 -15.53
C PHE A 30 -0.78 -0.29 -14.46
N VAL A 31 0.37 -0.93 -14.73
CA VAL A 31 1.54 -0.90 -13.85
C VAL A 31 2.09 0.52 -13.72
N ASP A 32 2.18 1.27 -14.82
CA ASP A 32 2.63 2.67 -14.80
C ASP A 32 1.67 3.56 -14.00
N PHE A 33 0.36 3.38 -14.19
CA PHE A 33 -0.66 4.07 -13.42
C PHE A 33 -0.56 3.77 -11.92
N MET A 34 -0.41 2.49 -11.55
CA MET A 34 -0.18 2.08 -10.16
C MET A 34 1.11 2.71 -9.59
N GLY A 35 2.18 2.78 -10.38
CA GLY A 35 3.42 3.45 -10.00
C GLY A 35 3.20 4.94 -9.71
N ALA A 36 2.41 5.64 -10.52
CA ALA A 36 2.03 7.03 -10.28
C ALA A 36 1.19 7.20 -9.00
N GLN A 37 0.25 6.30 -8.72
CA GLN A 37 -0.50 6.30 -7.47
C GLN A 37 0.40 6.11 -6.25
N ILE A 38 1.36 5.18 -6.30
CA ILE A 38 2.32 4.92 -5.23
C ILE A 38 3.23 6.13 -4.97
N LYS A 39 3.68 6.81 -6.03
CA LYS A 39 4.44 8.07 -5.91
C LYS A 39 3.61 9.17 -5.25
N THR A 40 2.33 9.27 -5.61
CA THR A 40 1.40 10.21 -4.99
C THR A 40 1.18 9.90 -3.51
N LEU A 41 1.04 8.62 -3.15
CA LEU A 41 0.94 8.16 -1.77
C LEU A 41 2.23 8.45 -0.97
N SER A 42 3.39 8.27 -1.59
CA SER A 42 4.68 8.59 -0.98
C SER A 42 4.83 10.09 -0.72
N PHE A 43 4.35 10.93 -1.65
CA PHE A 43 4.26 12.37 -1.45
C PHE A 43 3.29 12.74 -0.32
N LEU A 44 2.13 12.08 -0.23
CA LEU A 44 1.20 12.25 0.88
C LEU A 44 1.83 11.89 2.23
N ALA A 45 2.64 10.84 2.29
CA ALA A 45 3.33 10.44 3.52
C ALA A 45 4.27 11.54 4.04
N TYR A 46 4.91 12.29 3.14
CA TYR A 46 5.69 13.46 3.50
C TYR A 46 4.79 14.61 4.00
N LEU A 47 3.71 14.89 3.28
CA LEU A 47 2.74 15.94 3.64
C LEU A 47 1.97 15.66 4.94
N ASN A 48 1.77 14.39 5.29
CA ASN A 48 1.09 13.98 6.52
C ASN A 48 1.81 14.51 7.76
N ARG A 49 3.11 14.81 7.68
CA ARG A 49 3.84 15.44 8.80
C ARG A 49 3.37 16.86 9.10
N ILE A 50 2.85 17.56 8.09
CA ILE A 50 2.46 18.97 8.11
C ILE A 50 0.94 19.12 8.23
N TYR A 51 0.15 18.25 7.58
CA TYR A 51 -1.32 18.35 7.47
C TYR A 51 -2.07 17.22 8.20
N LYS A 52 -1.61 16.85 9.40
CA LYS A 52 -2.11 15.70 10.17
C LYS A 52 -3.63 15.67 10.34
N GLU A 53 -4.23 16.78 10.74
CA GLU A 53 -5.68 16.85 11.03
C GLU A 53 -6.53 16.64 9.76
N ALA A 54 -6.10 17.20 8.63
CA ALA A 54 -6.79 17.04 7.36
C ALA A 54 -6.71 15.58 6.86
N VAL A 55 -5.55 14.93 7.01
CA VAL A 55 -5.37 13.51 6.64
C VAL A 55 -6.16 12.59 7.56
N ALA A 56 -6.16 12.86 8.88
CA ALA A 56 -6.92 12.09 9.87
C ALA A 56 -8.42 12.07 9.56
N LYS A 57 -9.00 13.21 9.14
CA LYS A 57 -10.40 13.31 8.71
C LYS A 57 -10.76 12.38 7.53
N HIS A 58 -9.77 12.02 6.71
CA HIS A 58 -9.93 11.15 5.55
C HIS A 58 -9.29 9.77 5.73
N ALA A 59 -8.90 9.39 6.96
CA ALA A 59 -8.26 8.11 7.26
C ALA A 59 -9.04 6.88 6.72
N PRO A 60 -10.38 6.81 6.78
CA PRO A 60 -11.12 5.68 6.20
C PRO A 60 -10.92 5.53 4.69
N LEU A 61 -10.92 6.64 3.95
CA LEU A 61 -10.65 6.64 2.50
C LEU A 61 -9.20 6.25 2.21
N LEU A 62 -8.27 6.76 3.01
CA LEU A 62 -6.84 6.46 2.89
C LEU A 62 -6.58 4.96 3.03
N VAL A 63 -7.11 4.35 4.09
CA VAL A 63 -6.98 2.91 4.35
C VAL A 63 -7.65 2.10 3.23
N LYS A 64 -8.84 2.52 2.77
CA LYS A 64 -9.54 1.87 1.64
C LYS A 64 -8.73 1.89 0.35
N GLY A 65 -8.19 3.05 -0.03
CA GLY A 65 -7.37 3.22 -1.22
C GLY A 65 -6.10 2.37 -1.13
N MET A 66 -5.41 2.42 0.01
CA MET A 66 -4.20 1.62 0.24
C MET A 66 -4.46 0.11 0.17
N LEU A 67 -5.50 -0.40 0.84
CA LEU A 67 -5.90 -1.81 0.76
C LEU A 67 -6.21 -2.23 -0.67
N GLY A 68 -6.89 -1.36 -1.42
CA GLY A 68 -7.18 -1.59 -2.82
C GLY A 68 -5.93 -1.67 -3.69
N MET A 69 -4.99 -0.74 -3.51
CA MET A 69 -3.70 -0.79 -4.18
C MET A 69 -2.93 -2.07 -3.84
N PHE A 70 -2.95 -2.53 -2.58
CA PHE A 70 -2.32 -3.80 -2.19
C PHE A 70 -2.97 -5.02 -2.84
N THR A 71 -4.29 -5.02 -2.96
CA THR A 71 -5.06 -6.11 -3.59
C THR A 71 -4.84 -6.16 -5.10
N LEU A 72 -4.72 -5.00 -5.75
CA LEU A 72 -4.59 -4.88 -7.20
C LEU A 72 -3.14 -4.93 -7.69
N CYS A 73 -2.15 -4.74 -6.80
CA CYS A 73 -0.76 -4.69 -7.22
C CYS A 73 -0.30 -6.06 -7.74
N PRO A 74 0.16 -6.15 -9.01
CA PRO A 74 0.58 -7.41 -9.61
C PRO A 74 1.75 -8.04 -8.86
N GLN A 75 1.72 -9.37 -8.71
CA GLN A 75 2.68 -10.10 -7.87
C GLN A 75 4.07 -10.16 -8.50
N GLU A 76 4.12 -10.11 -9.83
CA GLU A 76 5.34 -10.20 -10.64
C GLU A 76 6.18 -8.91 -10.55
N VAL A 77 5.56 -7.80 -10.15
CA VAL A 77 6.18 -6.47 -10.12
C VAL A 77 6.67 -6.14 -8.72
N ALA A 78 7.72 -6.87 -8.29
CA ALA A 78 8.25 -6.79 -6.94
C ALA A 78 8.65 -5.37 -6.50
N HIS A 79 9.17 -4.55 -7.44
CA HIS A 79 9.59 -3.18 -7.16
C HIS A 79 8.40 -2.28 -6.75
N LEU A 80 7.26 -2.34 -7.44
CA LEU A 80 6.04 -1.59 -7.07
C LEU A 80 5.55 -1.97 -5.66
N ARG A 81 5.52 -3.27 -5.35
CA ARG A 81 5.09 -3.77 -4.04
C ARG A 81 5.99 -3.26 -2.92
N LYS A 82 7.30 -3.19 -3.16
CA LYS A 82 8.28 -2.64 -2.23
C LYS A 82 8.03 -1.15 -1.99
N GLU A 83 7.82 -0.36 -3.04
CA GLU A 83 7.53 1.07 -2.90
C GLU A 83 6.22 1.33 -2.16
N LEU A 84 5.16 0.58 -2.49
CA LEU A 84 3.87 0.66 -1.80
C LEU A 84 4.00 0.31 -0.31
N LEU A 85 4.79 -0.71 0.03
CA LEU A 85 5.10 -1.08 1.41
C LEU A 85 5.83 0.03 2.19
N ILE A 86 6.78 0.69 1.54
CA ILE A 86 7.53 1.81 2.14
C ILE A 86 6.59 2.99 2.39
N ALA A 87 5.81 3.39 1.38
CA ALA A 87 4.83 4.47 1.50
C ALA A 87 3.80 4.18 2.61
N ALA A 88 3.24 2.96 2.62
CA ALA A 88 2.30 2.51 3.63
C ALA A 88 2.88 2.54 5.04
N ARG A 89 4.14 2.11 5.21
CA ARG A 89 4.84 2.19 6.49
C ARG A 89 4.96 3.65 6.95
N HIS A 90 5.29 4.59 6.07
CA HIS A 90 5.45 6.00 6.46
C HIS A 90 4.12 6.61 6.90
N ILE A 91 3.03 6.29 6.21
CA ILE A 91 1.68 6.73 6.58
C ILE A 91 1.27 6.11 7.92
N LEU A 92 1.34 4.78 8.06
CA LEU A 92 0.95 4.08 9.28
C LEU A 92 1.81 4.45 10.50
N ALA A 93 3.11 4.69 10.32
CA ALA A 93 3.99 5.14 11.40
C ALA A 93 3.60 6.53 11.93
N THR A 94 2.94 7.34 11.10
CA THR A 94 2.52 8.71 11.43
C THR A 94 1.07 8.74 11.93
N ASP A 95 0.16 7.96 11.33
CA ASP A 95 -1.28 7.97 11.64
C ASP A 95 -1.69 7.04 12.79
N LEU A 96 -1.00 5.92 13.02
CA LEU A 96 -1.37 4.99 14.10
C LEU A 96 -1.28 5.66 15.48
N ARG A 97 -0.33 6.59 15.69
CA ARG A 97 -0.25 7.35 16.93
C ARG A 97 -1.43 8.30 17.11
N THR A 98 -1.85 8.97 16.05
CA THR A 98 -2.91 10.00 16.10
C THR A 98 -4.30 9.38 16.23
N VAL A 99 -4.60 8.32 15.45
CA VAL A 99 -5.87 7.58 15.55
C VAL A 99 -6.02 6.87 16.90
N LEU A 100 -4.93 6.35 17.49
CA LEU A 100 -4.95 5.81 18.85
C LEU A 100 -5.04 6.90 19.93
N GLN A 101 -4.56 8.12 19.67
CA GLN A 101 -4.59 9.23 20.64
C GLN A 101 -5.94 9.96 20.68
N GLU A 102 -6.66 10.06 19.55
CA GLU A 102 -8.00 10.66 19.50
C GLU A 102 -9.11 9.70 20.00
N ARG A 103 -8.81 8.39 20.11
CA ARG A 103 -9.69 7.36 20.68
C ARG A 103 -9.52 7.23 22.20
N ARG A 104 -9.82 8.29 22.97
CA ARG A 104 -10.00 8.21 24.44
C ARG A 104 -11.50 8.10 24.76
N PRO A 105 -11.92 7.32 25.77
CA PRO A 105 -11.96 5.86 25.85
C PRO A 105 -13.20 5.27 25.13
N ARG A 106 -13.07 4.13 24.45
CA ARG A 106 -14.26 3.35 24.04
C ARG A 106 -15.01 2.87 25.28
N GLN A 107 -16.31 3.13 25.34
CA GLN A 107 -17.20 2.34 26.16
C GLN A 107 -17.07 0.87 25.72
N ALA A 108 -17.03 -0.04 26.67
CA ALA A 108 -16.72 -1.46 26.48
C ALA A 108 -17.77 -2.27 25.70
N ASN A 109 -18.62 -1.62 24.90
CA ASN A 109 -19.78 -2.25 24.24
C ASN A 109 -19.86 -2.02 22.72
N ASP A 110 -18.93 -1.28 22.12
CA ASP A 110 -18.88 -1.13 20.67
C ASP A 110 -18.03 -2.24 20.06
N GLY A 111 -18.63 -3.05 19.18
CA GLY A 111 -17.91 -4.02 18.36
C GLY A 111 -16.78 -3.34 17.55
N PRO A 112 -15.85 -4.11 16.97
CA PRO A 112 -14.76 -3.51 16.21
C PRO A 112 -15.33 -2.68 15.04
N ASP A 113 -15.22 -1.36 15.14
CA ASP A 113 -15.67 -0.46 14.08
C ASP A 113 -15.07 -0.88 12.73
N GLY A 114 -15.79 -0.68 11.63
CA GLY A 114 -15.31 -1.07 10.29
C GLY A 114 -13.91 -0.53 9.95
N LEU A 115 -13.54 0.65 10.48
CA LEU A 115 -12.20 1.22 10.34
C LEU A 115 -11.12 0.39 11.06
N ASP A 116 -11.39 -0.12 12.25
CA ASP A 116 -10.44 -0.96 13.00
C ASP A 116 -10.21 -2.28 12.28
N SER A 117 -11.28 -2.87 11.75
CA SER A 117 -11.19 -4.08 10.92
C SER A 117 -10.36 -3.83 9.65
N MET A 118 -10.52 -2.67 9.01
CA MET A 118 -9.73 -2.28 7.84
C MET A 118 -8.27 -1.99 8.19
N ILE A 119 -7.99 -1.38 9.35
CA ILE A 119 -6.63 -1.15 9.85
C ILE A 119 -5.96 -2.48 10.18
N ILE A 120 -6.65 -3.41 10.85
CA ILE A 120 -6.16 -4.76 11.15
C ILE A 120 -5.86 -5.50 9.84
N ALA A 121 -6.76 -5.43 8.85
CA ALA A 121 -6.52 -6.02 7.54
C ALA A 121 -5.29 -5.39 6.86
N LEU A 122 -5.15 -4.07 6.89
CA LEU A 122 -4.00 -3.36 6.29
C LEU A 122 -2.69 -3.71 7.00
N LEU A 123 -2.69 -3.78 8.33
CA LEU A 123 -1.54 -4.24 9.12
C LEU A 123 -1.20 -5.68 8.80
N GLY A 124 -2.20 -6.55 8.68
CA GLY A 124 -2.04 -7.95 8.25
C GLY A 124 -1.40 -8.05 6.88
N TYR A 125 -1.92 -7.33 5.87
CA TYR A 125 -1.33 -7.24 4.54
C TYR A 125 0.11 -6.74 4.61
N VAL A 126 0.38 -5.62 5.29
CA VAL A 126 1.73 -5.07 5.43
C VAL A 126 2.68 -6.05 6.13
N MET A 127 2.21 -6.82 7.12
CA MET A 127 3.01 -7.79 7.86
C MET A 127 3.32 -9.04 7.02
N VAL A 128 2.29 -9.61 6.38
CA VAL A 128 2.43 -10.75 5.44
C VAL A 128 3.34 -10.37 4.29
N GLN A 129 3.18 -9.17 3.75
CA GLN A 129 3.96 -8.68 2.61
C GLN A 129 5.39 -8.33 3.01
N LYS A 130 5.65 -7.86 4.24
CA LYS A 130 7.01 -7.78 4.80
C LYS A 130 7.66 -9.15 4.94
N PHE A 131 6.93 -10.17 5.40
CA PHE A 131 7.43 -11.53 5.50
C PHE A 131 7.74 -12.12 4.12
N LEU A 132 6.82 -11.94 3.16
CA LEU A 132 7.00 -12.37 1.78
C LEU A 132 8.17 -11.64 1.11
N LEU A 133 8.30 -10.32 1.30
CA LEU A 133 9.39 -9.54 0.71
C LEU A 133 10.75 -9.88 1.34
N ARG A 134 10.81 -10.20 2.64
CA ARG A 134 12.05 -10.74 3.25
C ARG A 134 12.43 -12.08 2.64
N ARG A 135 11.47 -12.97 2.37
CA ARG A 135 11.74 -14.22 1.65
C ARG A 135 12.10 -13.98 0.18
N LEU A 136 11.42 -13.06 -0.50
CA LEU A 136 11.68 -12.75 -1.92
C LEU A 136 13.05 -12.10 -2.12
N VAL A 137 13.46 -11.15 -1.27
CA VAL A 137 14.81 -10.54 -1.31
C VAL A 137 15.89 -11.56 -0.98
N VAL A 138 15.60 -12.54 -0.11
CA VAL A 138 16.51 -13.68 0.10
C VAL A 138 16.61 -14.52 -1.17
N VAL A 139 15.49 -14.85 -1.82
CA VAL A 139 15.47 -15.58 -3.11
C VAL A 139 16.15 -14.81 -4.24
N GLU A 140 15.96 -13.50 -4.34
CA GLU A 140 16.57 -12.63 -5.36
C GLU A 140 18.08 -12.43 -5.13
N ARG A 141 18.55 -12.50 -3.87
CA ARG A 141 19.98 -12.60 -3.55
C ARG A 141 20.57 -14.00 -3.78
N LEU A 142 19.75 -15.03 -3.80
CA LEU A 142 20.16 -16.41 -4.07
C LEU A 142 20.18 -16.73 -5.57
N CYS A 143 19.33 -16.07 -6.37
CA CYS A 143 19.31 -16.15 -7.82
C CYS A 143 20.29 -15.13 -8.43
N VAL A 144 21.54 -15.54 -8.62
CA VAL A 144 22.51 -14.76 -9.42
C VAL A 144 22.45 -15.26 -10.85
N VAL A 145 22.11 -14.38 -11.79
CA VAL A 145 22.19 -14.66 -13.24
C VAL A 145 23.64 -14.45 -13.68
N ASN A 146 24.30 -15.52 -14.11
CA ASN A 146 25.66 -15.45 -14.65
C ASN A 146 25.64 -14.79 -16.05
N PRO A 147 26.73 -14.18 -16.57
CA PRO A 147 26.75 -13.60 -17.92
C PRO A 147 26.42 -14.60 -19.06
N GLY A 148 26.43 -15.91 -18.79
CA GLY A 148 25.97 -16.96 -19.69
C GLY A 148 24.47 -17.31 -19.62
N GLY A 149 23.65 -16.59 -18.85
CA GLY A 149 22.18 -16.75 -18.81
C GLY A 149 21.67 -17.92 -17.96
N ALA A 150 22.53 -18.65 -17.26
CA ALA A 150 22.12 -19.75 -16.40
C ALA A 150 21.79 -19.28 -14.97
N LEU A 151 20.67 -19.79 -14.44
CA LEU A 151 20.15 -19.49 -13.10
C LEU A 151 20.68 -20.54 -12.11
N TYR A 152 21.43 -20.11 -11.09
CA TYR A 152 21.91 -21.01 -10.04
C TYR A 152 21.48 -20.50 -8.67
N ILE A 153 21.01 -21.42 -7.83
CA ILE A 153 20.65 -21.15 -6.43
C ILE A 153 21.93 -21.28 -5.60
N VAL A 154 22.39 -20.20 -4.96
CA VAL A 154 23.52 -20.26 -4.03
C VAL A 154 23.09 -20.98 -2.75
N PRO A 155 23.70 -22.10 -2.31
CA PRO A 155 23.33 -22.70 -1.03
C PRO A 155 23.84 -21.82 0.12
N ILE A 156 23.06 -21.76 1.21
CA ILE A 156 23.44 -21.06 2.47
C ILE A 156 24.58 -21.81 3.17
#